data_AF-A0A1Y5XZ35-F1
#
_entry.id   AF-A0A1Y5XZ35-F1
#
_cell.length_a   1.000
_cell.length_b   1.000
_cell.length_c   1.000
_cell.angle_alpha   90.00
_cell.angle_beta   90.00
_cell.angle_gamma   90.00
#
_symmetry.space_group_name_H-M   'P 1'
#
loop_
_entity.id
_entity.type
_entity.pdbx_description
1 polymer ?
#
loop_
_entity_poly.entity_id
_entity_poly.type
_entity_poly.pdbx_seq_one_letter_code
_entity_poly.pdbx_strand_id
1 'polypeptide(L)'
;MKLSFVLIAAVAVATLATPTATAEMTPSTCLDPVTGVPFSVRWTGTEGDDVYWTGPADVVDAREGDDFIFSEASPNRVVACLGAGADVFAHSNPVEYSPGRAGVLGGQGNDHITGGMGNDVLHGDDGNDTLVGGPGHDTVDGGPGIDRCVAEIVYNCELP
;
A
#
# COMPACT_ATOMS: atom_id res chain seq x y z
N MET A 1 4.07 -24.39 -12.48
CA MET A 1 2.81 -24.12 -11.74
C MET A 1 3.19 -23.57 -10.37
N LYS A 2 3.24 -22.24 -10.23
CA LYS A 2 3.32 -21.63 -8.90
C LYS A 2 1.90 -21.66 -8.33
N LEU A 3 1.70 -22.47 -7.28
CA LEU A 3 0.50 -22.38 -6.45
C LEU A 3 0.66 -21.11 -5.60
N SER A 4 -0.02 -20.04 -5.99
CA SER A 4 -0.28 -18.92 -5.10
C SER A 4 -1.46 -19.33 -4.22
N PHE A 5 -1.18 -19.80 -3.01
CA PHE A 5 -2.21 -19.97 -1.99
C PHE A 5 -2.55 -18.59 -1.45
N VAL A 6 -3.76 -18.10 -1.75
CA VAL A 6 -4.33 -16.94 -1.05
C VAL A 6 -5.09 -17.50 0.15
N LEU A 7 -4.54 -17.32 1.35
CA LEU A 7 -5.26 -17.57 2.59
C LEU A 7 -6.09 -16.32 2.89
N ILE A 8 -7.32 -16.26 2.36
CA ILE A 8 -8.32 -15.28 2.80
C ILE A 8 -8.87 -15.80 4.14
N ALA A 9 -8.15 -15.55 5.23
CA ALA A 9 -8.65 -15.85 6.57
C ALA A 9 -9.49 -14.67 7.07
N ALA A 10 -10.73 -14.56 6.59
CA ALA A 10 -11.76 -13.84 7.32
C ALA A 10 -12.04 -14.64 8.61
N VAL A 11 -11.48 -14.21 9.75
CA VAL A 11 -11.93 -14.70 11.07
C VAL A 11 -13.23 -13.96 11.40
N ALA A 12 -14.31 -14.33 10.71
CA ALA A 12 -15.65 -13.91 11.06
C ALA A 12 -16.31 -15.01 11.93
N VAL A 13 -16.17 -14.88 13.26
CA VAL A 13 -17.15 -15.52 14.16
C VAL A 13 -18.33 -14.56 14.30
N ALA A 14 -19.24 -14.60 13.33
CA ALA A 14 -20.69 -14.48 13.53
C ALA A 14 -21.39 -14.45 12.17
N THR A 15 -22.24 -15.44 11.96
CA THR A 15 -23.33 -15.50 10.96
C THR A 15 -22.94 -15.37 9.48
N LEU A 16 -23.03 -16.53 8.83
CA LEU A 16 -23.00 -16.80 7.39
C LEU A 16 -23.73 -15.73 6.55
N ALA A 17 -22.98 -14.74 6.08
CA ALA A 17 -23.21 -14.17 4.75
C ALA A 17 -22.06 -14.66 3.87
N THR A 18 -22.35 -15.54 2.93
CA THR A 18 -21.49 -15.69 1.76
C THR A 18 -21.33 -14.30 1.16
N PRO A 19 -20.11 -13.80 0.86
CA PRO A 19 -19.98 -12.56 0.12
C PRO A 19 -20.51 -12.81 -1.30
N THR A 20 -21.82 -12.62 -1.46
CA THR A 20 -22.43 -12.39 -2.75
C THR A 20 -21.92 -11.03 -3.16
N ALA A 21 -21.01 -11.00 -4.13
CA ALA A 21 -20.52 -9.79 -4.77
C ALA A 21 -21.68 -9.07 -5.50
N THR A 22 -22.61 -8.48 -4.77
CA THR A 22 -23.65 -7.59 -5.28
C THR A 22 -24.13 -6.66 -4.15
N ALA A 23 -23.39 -5.60 -3.86
CA ALA A 23 -23.91 -4.25 -3.60
C ALA A 23 -22.72 -3.31 -3.35
N GLU A 24 -22.63 -2.25 -4.14
CA GLU A 24 -21.67 -1.13 -4.05
C GLU A 24 -20.20 -1.39 -4.41
N MET A 25 -19.99 -1.85 -5.65
CA MET A 25 -18.81 -1.38 -6.40
C MET A 25 -19.03 0.09 -6.79
N THR A 26 -18.98 1.01 -5.83
CA THR A 26 -18.59 2.38 -6.17
C THR A 26 -17.27 2.27 -6.95
N PRO A 27 -17.15 2.92 -8.12
CA PRO A 27 -15.88 2.95 -8.83
C PRO A 27 -14.82 3.48 -7.87
N SER A 28 -13.68 2.80 -7.76
CA SER A 28 -12.55 3.30 -7.01
C SER A 28 -12.24 4.72 -7.48
N THR A 29 -12.31 5.69 -6.57
CA THR A 29 -11.87 7.06 -6.85
C THR A 29 -10.37 7.20 -6.74
N CYS A 30 -9.68 6.12 -6.33
CA CYS A 30 -8.25 6.14 -6.20
C CYS A 30 -7.55 6.39 -7.54
N LEU A 31 -6.62 7.34 -7.50
CA LEU A 31 -5.78 7.71 -8.62
C LEU A 31 -4.37 7.21 -8.37
N ASP A 32 -3.67 6.93 -9.45
CA ASP A 32 -2.27 6.60 -9.40
C ASP A 32 -1.47 7.79 -8.81
N PRO A 33 -0.73 7.64 -7.70
CA PRO A 33 -0.01 8.76 -7.06
C PRO A 33 1.14 9.33 -7.91
N VAL A 34 1.61 8.58 -8.92
CA VAL A 34 2.70 9.00 -9.81
C VAL A 34 2.17 9.70 -11.05
N THR A 35 1.06 9.22 -11.62
CA THR A 35 0.56 9.68 -12.92
C THR A 35 -0.73 10.50 -12.84
N GLY A 36 -1.44 10.45 -11.71
CA GLY A 36 -2.71 11.13 -11.49
C GLY A 36 -3.86 10.59 -12.34
N VAL A 37 -3.69 9.44 -13.00
CA VAL A 37 -4.75 8.82 -13.82
C VAL A 37 -5.43 7.66 -13.06
N PRO A 38 -6.71 7.38 -13.33
CA PRO A 38 -7.36 6.19 -12.82
C PRO A 38 -6.67 4.92 -13.35
N PHE A 39 -6.55 3.91 -12.49
CA PHE A 39 -6.02 2.60 -12.84
C PHE A 39 -7.08 1.51 -12.65
N SER A 40 -6.83 0.32 -13.20
CA SER A 40 -7.67 -0.85 -12.95
C SER A 40 -7.27 -1.49 -11.63
N VAL A 41 -8.08 -1.29 -10.59
CA VAL A 41 -7.90 -1.94 -9.29
C VAL A 41 -8.05 -3.46 -9.45
N ARG A 42 -7.13 -4.22 -8.86
CA ARG A 42 -7.20 -5.68 -8.83
C ARG A 42 -7.94 -6.19 -7.60
N TRP A 43 -7.80 -5.49 -6.48
CA TRP A 43 -8.41 -5.82 -5.20
C TRP A 43 -9.10 -4.59 -4.61
N THR A 44 -10.42 -4.64 -4.45
CA THR A 44 -11.20 -3.60 -3.78
C THR A 44 -11.73 -4.14 -2.45
N GLY A 45 -11.53 -3.38 -1.38
CA GLY A 45 -11.99 -3.69 -0.04
C GLY A 45 -13.44 -3.38 0.25
N THR A 46 -13.78 -3.55 1.52
CA THR A 46 -15.08 -3.20 2.11
C THR A 46 -14.93 -1.97 2.99
N GLU A 47 -15.99 -1.54 3.69
CA GLU A 47 -15.92 -0.38 4.60
C GLU A 47 -15.42 -0.77 6.01
N GLY A 48 -14.64 -1.85 6.14
CA GLY A 48 -14.12 -2.27 7.43
C GLY A 48 -12.73 -2.89 7.30
N ASP A 49 -12.10 -3.06 8.46
CA ASP A 49 -10.70 -3.48 8.60
C ASP A 49 -10.39 -4.78 7.83
N ASP A 50 -9.66 -4.62 6.73
CA ASP A 50 -9.30 -5.65 5.79
C ASP A 50 -7.79 -5.97 5.86
N VAL A 51 -7.43 -7.19 5.46
CA VAL A 51 -6.02 -7.63 5.39
C VAL A 51 -5.70 -8.17 4.01
N TYR A 52 -4.71 -7.56 3.37
CA TYR A 52 -4.25 -7.90 2.03
C TYR A 52 -2.85 -8.50 2.05
N TRP A 53 -2.69 -9.62 1.35
CA TRP A 53 -1.39 -10.18 1.02
C TRP A 53 -1.21 -10.15 -0.50
N THR A 54 -0.44 -9.18 -0.97
CA THR A 54 -0.34 -8.88 -2.39
C THR A 54 0.94 -9.44 -3.00
N GLY A 55 0.80 -9.88 -4.24
CA GLY A 55 1.91 -10.33 -5.07
C GLY A 55 2.46 -9.21 -5.96
N PRO A 56 3.27 -9.58 -6.96
CA PRO A 56 3.93 -8.61 -7.82
C PRO A 56 2.95 -7.84 -8.71
N ALA A 57 3.16 -6.54 -8.85
CA ALA A 57 2.36 -5.62 -9.67
C ALA A 57 0.88 -5.50 -9.26
N ASP A 58 0.57 -5.74 -7.98
CA ASP A 58 -0.79 -5.64 -7.50
C ASP A 58 -1.19 -4.21 -7.23
N VAL A 59 -2.50 -3.99 -7.37
CA VAL A 59 -3.12 -2.71 -7.18
C VAL A 59 -4.34 -2.86 -6.28
N VAL A 60 -4.32 -2.18 -5.14
CA VAL A 60 -5.29 -2.34 -4.03
C VAL A 60 -5.96 -1.00 -3.72
N ASP A 61 -7.26 -1.06 -3.48
CA ASP A 61 -8.08 0.02 -2.92
C ASP A 61 -8.78 -0.55 -1.67
N ALA A 62 -8.30 -0.21 -0.48
CA ALA A 62 -8.70 -0.85 0.77
C ALA A 62 -9.99 -0.24 1.37
N ARG A 63 -10.23 1.06 1.10
CA ARG A 63 -11.46 1.83 1.38
C ARG A 63 -11.56 2.31 2.83
N GLU A 64 -12.65 2.07 3.54
CA GLU A 64 -12.80 2.53 4.92
C GLU A 64 -12.44 1.39 5.86
N GLY A 65 -11.95 1.71 7.06
CA GLY A 65 -11.47 0.72 8.03
C GLY A 65 -9.98 0.87 8.29
N ASP A 66 -9.49 0.29 9.39
CA ASP A 66 -8.06 0.23 9.71
C ASP A 66 -7.46 -0.99 9.00
N ASP A 67 -6.84 -0.76 7.85
CA ASP A 67 -6.42 -1.80 6.91
C ASP A 67 -4.95 -2.20 7.04
N PHE A 68 -4.64 -3.45 6.70
CA PHE A 68 -3.27 -3.97 6.65
C PHE A 68 -2.92 -4.53 5.28
N ILE A 69 -1.99 -3.90 4.57
CA ILE A 69 -1.48 -4.35 3.29
C ILE A 69 -0.03 -4.80 3.42
N PHE A 70 0.19 -6.09 3.19
CA PHE A 70 1.53 -6.65 3.03
C PHE A 70 1.80 -6.88 1.55
N SER A 71 2.94 -6.37 1.10
CA SER A 71 3.39 -6.55 -0.28
C SER A 71 4.70 -7.35 -0.30
N GLU A 72 4.69 -8.45 -1.07
CA GLU A 72 5.90 -9.23 -1.33
C GLU A 72 6.79 -8.54 -2.35
N ALA A 73 8.11 -8.67 -2.17
CA ALA A 73 9.13 -8.14 -3.08
C ALA A 73 8.81 -8.44 -4.53
N SER A 74 8.61 -7.36 -5.28
CA SER A 74 8.31 -7.41 -6.69
C SER A 74 9.32 -6.56 -7.45
N PRO A 75 9.80 -7.00 -8.62
CA PRO A 75 10.47 -6.08 -9.55
C PRO A 75 9.51 -5.03 -10.12
N ASN A 76 8.20 -5.23 -9.96
CA ASN A 76 7.16 -4.40 -10.52
C ASN A 76 6.60 -3.43 -9.50
N ARG A 77 5.99 -2.37 -10.02
CA ARG A 77 5.35 -1.34 -9.21
C ARG A 77 4.07 -1.84 -8.54
N VAL A 78 3.94 -1.64 -7.24
CA VAL A 78 2.71 -1.88 -6.46
C VAL A 78 2.02 -0.55 -6.21
N VAL A 79 0.70 -0.51 -6.29
CA VAL A 79 -0.09 0.69 -5.99
C VAL A 79 -1.13 0.37 -4.95
N ALA A 80 -1.23 1.19 -3.90
CA ALA A 80 -2.18 1.00 -2.82
C ALA A 80 -2.84 2.32 -2.45
N CYS A 81 -4.12 2.22 -2.12
CA CYS A 81 -4.92 3.30 -1.57
C CYS A 81 -5.52 2.72 -0.31
N LEU A 82 -5.15 3.29 0.84
CA LEU A 82 -5.55 2.72 2.12
C LEU A 82 -6.95 3.23 2.44
N GLY A 83 -7.16 4.53 2.35
CA GLY A 83 -8.49 5.14 2.34
C GLY A 83 -8.77 5.79 3.69
N ALA A 84 -9.84 5.45 4.39
CA ALA A 84 -10.16 6.09 5.66
C ALA A 84 -9.97 5.13 6.83
N GLY A 85 -9.07 5.42 7.74
CA GLY A 85 -8.70 4.55 8.86
C GLY A 85 -7.25 4.79 9.26
N ALA A 86 -6.83 4.19 10.36
CA ALA A 86 -5.41 4.15 10.73
C ALA A 86 -4.75 2.94 10.07
N ASP A 87 -4.19 3.15 8.88
CA ASP A 87 -3.82 2.05 8.00
C ASP A 87 -2.33 1.67 8.10
N VAL A 88 -2.02 0.47 7.62
CA VAL A 88 -0.65 -0.05 7.56
C VAL A 88 -0.34 -0.61 6.18
N PHE A 89 0.65 -0.01 5.52
CA PHE A 89 1.26 -0.55 4.32
C PHE A 89 2.72 -0.94 4.56
N ALA A 90 3.05 -2.19 4.30
CA ALA A 90 4.40 -2.72 4.42
C ALA A 90 4.86 -3.40 3.14
N HIS A 91 5.78 -2.77 2.41
CA HIS A 91 6.49 -3.41 1.32
C HIS A 91 7.75 -4.10 1.83
N SER A 92 7.81 -5.43 1.67
CA SER A 92 8.89 -6.27 2.18
C SER A 92 9.89 -6.63 1.08
N ASN A 93 11.18 -6.36 1.29
CA ASN A 93 12.22 -6.60 0.28
C ASN A 93 13.33 -7.54 0.74
N PRO A 94 13.42 -8.78 0.21
CA PRO A 94 14.61 -9.61 0.33
C PRO A 94 15.60 -9.48 -0.85
N VAL A 95 15.28 -8.75 -1.93
CA VAL A 95 16.01 -8.89 -3.21
C VAL A 95 16.62 -7.56 -3.67
N GLU A 96 17.90 -7.37 -3.33
CA GLU A 96 18.73 -6.18 -3.67
C GLU A 96 18.83 -5.87 -5.18
N TYR A 97 18.51 -6.81 -6.07
CA TYR A 97 18.78 -6.69 -7.51
C TYR A 97 17.58 -6.31 -8.39
N SER A 98 16.39 -6.13 -7.81
CA SER A 98 15.26 -5.60 -8.57
C SER A 98 14.37 -4.77 -7.65
N PRO A 99 14.74 -3.50 -7.41
CA PRO A 99 13.99 -2.64 -6.53
C PRO A 99 12.59 -2.44 -7.13
N GLY A 100 11.60 -2.98 -6.43
CA GLY A 100 10.20 -2.64 -6.64
C GLY A 100 9.99 -1.14 -6.43
N ARG A 101 8.81 -0.65 -6.79
CA ARG A 101 8.40 0.71 -6.45
C ARG A 101 7.01 0.66 -5.87
N ALA A 102 6.79 1.29 -4.74
CA ALA A 102 5.48 1.47 -4.14
C ALA A 102 4.92 2.84 -4.56
N GLY A 103 3.65 2.88 -4.93
CA GLY A 103 2.86 4.09 -5.02
C GLY A 103 1.73 3.99 -4.01
N VAL A 104 1.80 4.72 -2.91
CA VAL A 104 0.82 4.60 -1.82
C VAL A 104 0.17 5.95 -1.57
N LEU A 105 -1.16 5.93 -1.46
CA LEU A 105 -1.98 7.00 -0.88
C LEU A 105 -2.51 6.49 0.47
N GLY A 106 -2.15 7.16 1.56
CA GLY A 106 -2.61 6.87 2.92
C GLY A 106 -4.10 7.13 3.02
N GLY A 107 -4.49 8.40 2.97
CA GLY A 107 -5.87 8.82 2.87
C GLY A 107 -6.27 9.62 4.10
N GLN A 108 -7.30 9.21 4.84
CA GLN A 108 -7.69 9.84 6.09
C GLN A 108 -7.31 8.96 7.26
N GLY A 109 -6.56 9.48 8.23
CA GLY A 109 -6.25 8.78 9.46
C GLY A 109 -4.77 8.88 9.81
N ASN A 110 -4.28 8.03 10.72
CA ASN A 110 -2.87 8.09 11.10
C ASN A 110 -2.18 6.84 10.59
N ASP A 111 -1.52 6.97 9.45
CA ASP A 111 -1.08 5.82 8.67
C ASP A 111 0.38 5.47 8.93
N HIS A 112 0.70 4.19 8.74
CA HIS A 112 2.06 3.67 8.81
C HIS A 112 2.44 3.04 7.47
N ILE A 113 3.22 3.77 6.68
CA ILE A 113 3.55 3.41 5.31
C ILE A 113 5.06 3.17 5.18
N THR A 114 5.45 1.98 4.72
CA THR A 114 6.85 1.62 4.43
C THR A 114 7.01 1.20 2.97
N GLY A 115 7.75 2.00 2.19
CA GLY A 115 7.99 1.83 0.75
C GLY A 115 8.99 0.72 0.40
N GLY A 116 10.02 0.53 1.24
CA GLY A 116 11.00 -0.53 1.08
C GLY A 116 12.24 -0.08 0.30
N MET A 117 12.74 -0.92 -0.60
CA MET A 117 13.81 -0.54 -1.53
C MET A 117 13.19 -0.12 -2.85
N GLY A 118 13.75 0.94 -3.43
CA GLY A 118 13.43 1.43 -4.75
C GLY A 118 13.17 2.91 -4.75
N ASN A 119 12.39 3.36 -5.72
CA ASN A 119 12.00 4.76 -5.76
C ASN A 119 10.50 4.79 -5.56
N ASP A 120 10.13 5.00 -4.31
CA ASP A 120 8.75 4.93 -3.88
C ASP A 120 8.10 6.31 -3.95
N VAL A 121 6.78 6.33 -4.06
CA VAL A 121 5.96 7.53 -3.98
C VAL A 121 4.93 7.28 -2.89
N LEU A 122 5.12 7.93 -1.74
CA LEU A 122 4.34 7.76 -0.53
C LEU A 122 3.66 9.08 -0.18
N HIS A 123 2.34 9.08 -0.11
CA HIS A 123 1.55 10.20 0.38
C HIS A 123 0.80 9.77 1.64
N GLY A 124 0.95 10.51 2.73
CA GLY A 124 0.17 10.31 3.97
C GLY A 124 -1.27 10.81 3.84
N ASP A 125 -1.43 11.93 3.13
CA ASP A 125 -2.70 12.67 3.03
C ASP A 125 -3.14 13.24 4.40
N ASP A 126 -4.40 13.10 4.81
CA ASP A 126 -4.94 13.75 6.01
C ASP A 126 -4.65 12.94 7.29
N GLY A 127 -3.92 13.52 8.24
CA GLY A 127 -3.74 12.99 9.60
C GLY A 127 -2.28 13.00 10.03
N ASN A 128 -1.90 12.25 11.06
CA ASN A 128 -0.51 12.28 11.57
C ASN A 128 0.21 11.00 11.18
N ASP A 129 0.95 11.06 10.08
CA ASP A 129 1.44 9.84 9.43
C ASP A 129 2.88 9.51 9.78
N THR A 130 3.20 8.22 9.69
CA THR A 130 4.57 7.72 9.72
C THR A 130 4.93 7.12 8.37
N LEU A 131 5.79 7.81 7.63
CA LEU A 131 6.20 7.46 6.28
C LEU A 131 7.68 7.09 6.26
N VAL A 132 7.99 5.88 5.79
CA VAL A 132 9.36 5.38 5.64
C VAL A 132 9.60 5.03 4.17
N GLY A 133 10.39 5.85 3.47
CA GLY A 133 10.78 5.58 2.08
C GLY A 133 11.61 4.30 1.99
N GLY A 134 12.69 4.24 2.77
CA GLY A 134 13.69 3.17 2.72
C GLY A 134 14.75 3.46 1.65
N PRO A 135 15.54 2.46 1.21
CA PRO A 135 16.64 2.69 0.28
C PRO A 135 16.20 3.09 -1.12
N GLY A 136 16.62 4.28 -1.57
CA GLY A 136 16.58 4.72 -2.96
C GLY A 136 16.14 6.17 -3.11
N HIS A 137 15.58 6.53 -4.25
CA HIS A 137 15.17 7.92 -4.52
C HIS A 137 13.66 8.06 -4.40
N ASP A 138 13.20 8.26 -3.18
CA ASP A 138 11.78 8.31 -2.84
C ASP A 138 11.21 9.72 -2.92
N THR A 139 9.92 9.79 -3.21
CA THR A 139 9.07 10.96 -3.01
C THR A 139 8.16 10.66 -1.82
N VAL A 140 8.32 11.41 -0.74
CA VAL A 140 7.53 11.23 0.49
C VAL A 140 6.86 12.56 0.82
N ASP A 141 5.54 12.56 0.87
CA ASP A 141 4.71 13.71 1.22
C ASP A 141 3.82 13.35 2.41
N GLY A 142 3.98 14.06 3.52
CA GLY A 142 3.18 13.86 4.72
C GLY A 142 1.72 14.30 4.55
N GLY A 143 1.45 15.29 3.69
CA GLY A 143 0.11 15.89 3.64
C GLY A 143 -0.23 16.73 4.88
N PRO A 144 -1.53 16.99 5.13
CA PRO A 144 -1.96 17.73 6.31
C PRO A 144 -1.87 16.96 7.63
N GLY A 145 -0.95 17.39 8.51
CA GLY A 145 -0.95 17.00 9.92
C GLY A 145 0.43 17.11 10.55
N ILE A 146 0.70 16.30 11.57
CA ILE A 146 2.02 16.21 12.22
C ILE A 146 2.68 14.90 11.82
N ASP A 147 3.46 14.96 10.75
CA ASP A 147 3.99 13.75 10.12
C ASP A 147 5.43 13.47 10.51
N ARG A 148 5.77 12.18 10.47
CA ARG A 148 7.12 11.66 10.62
C ARG A 148 7.55 11.00 9.32
N CYS A 149 8.30 11.73 8.51
CA CYS A 149 8.94 11.21 7.31
C CYS A 149 10.38 10.76 7.59
N VAL A 150 10.73 9.53 7.19
CA VAL A 150 12.08 8.98 7.25
C VAL A 150 12.51 8.55 5.85
N ALA A 151 13.52 9.21 5.31
CA ALA A 151 14.19 8.80 4.07
C ALA A 151 15.52 8.12 4.42
N GLU A 152 15.81 6.97 3.82
CA GLU A 152 17.11 6.33 3.96
C GLU A 152 18.01 6.73 2.80
N ILE A 153 18.93 7.66 3.06
CA ILE A 153 19.89 8.11 2.05
C ILE A 153 21.02 7.06 1.94
N VAL A 154 21.04 6.30 0.86
CA VAL A 154 22.18 5.44 0.51
C VAL A 154 23.26 6.29 -0.17
N TYR A 155 24.33 6.61 0.56
CA TYR A 155 25.53 7.18 -0.04
C TYR A 155 26.32 6.07 -0.75
N ASN A 156 26.26 6.03 -2.10
CA ASN A 156 27.24 5.25 -2.86
C ASN A 156 28.62 5.92 -2.73
N CYS A 157 29.45 5.38 -1.84
CA CYS A 157 30.90 5.59 -1.93
C CYS A 157 31.43 4.69 -3.05
N GLU A 158 31.32 5.13 -4.30
CA GLU A 158 32.14 4.53 -5.36
C GLU A 158 33.61 4.86 -5.04
N LEU A 159 34.38 3.84 -4.69
CA LEU A 159 35.83 3.96 -4.59
C LEU A 159 36.39 4.26 -5.99
N PRO A 160 37.37 5.19 -6.11
CA PRO A 160 37.96 5.57 -7.38
C PRO A 160 38.68 4.41 -8.10
#